data_AF-A0A2S7JHI5-F1
#
_entry.id   AF-A0A2S7JHI5-F1
#
_cell.length_a   1.000
_cell.length_b   1.000
_cell.length_c   1.000
_cell.angle_alpha   90.00
_cell.angle_beta   90.00
_cell.angle_gamma   90.00
#
_symmetry.space_group_name_H-M   'P 1'
#
loop_
_entity.id
_entity.type
_entity.pdbx_description
1 polymer ?
#
loop_
_entity_poly.entity_id
_entity_poly.type
_entity_poly.pdbx_seq_one_letter_code
_entity_poly.pdbx_strand_id
1 'polypeptide(L)'
;MLTTLTAATAQVAGSTTTIGVTITETDHLALGWSVKKGILGKTVYNDAGTKIGKVQDLIIDPERNVSYVIIGAGGFVGLGQHDVAVPIAQIRDEAGKIVMPGATKEALKALAPFNYASDTTRRDRFVAEADRGIASAKQEMAVLDKKASNAAGDVKAKLDRQNENLRVDLRSAEDKLSKLNRAGVAHWRTFEGDVSAAMARLKKSVGDATG
;
A
#
# COMPACT_ATOMS: atom_id res chain seq x y z
N MET A 1 14.76 43.15 -57.57
CA MET A 1 14.05 41.91 -57.18
C MET A 1 14.35 41.65 -55.72
N LEU A 2 13.33 41.70 -54.86
CA LEU A 2 13.41 41.35 -53.44
C LEU A 2 13.42 39.82 -53.33
N THR A 3 14.40 39.25 -52.62
CA THR A 3 14.36 37.84 -52.20
C THR A 3 14.41 37.81 -50.67
N THR A 4 13.32 37.31 -50.11
CA THR A 4 12.96 37.28 -48.69
C THR A 4 13.83 36.32 -47.88
N LEU A 5 14.20 36.73 -46.66
CA LEU A 5 14.78 35.85 -45.64
C LEU A 5 13.72 34.86 -45.13
N THR A 6 14.03 33.56 -45.17
CA THR A 6 13.28 32.54 -44.44
C THR A 6 13.84 32.43 -43.02
N ALA A 7 13.07 32.86 -42.02
CA ALA A 7 13.40 32.65 -40.61
C ALA A 7 13.11 31.19 -40.24
N ALA A 8 14.12 30.46 -39.76
CA ALA A 8 13.95 29.14 -39.19
C ALA A 8 13.22 29.24 -37.85
N THR A 9 12.07 28.58 -37.72
CA THR A 9 11.41 28.38 -36.42
C THR A 9 12.21 27.35 -35.63
N ALA A 10 12.93 27.81 -34.60
CA ALA A 10 13.54 26.94 -33.61
C ALA A 10 12.42 26.16 -32.89
N GLN A 11 12.43 24.83 -33.00
CA GLN A 11 11.61 24.00 -32.13
C GLN A 11 12.15 24.16 -30.70
N VAL A 12 11.36 24.80 -29.83
CA VAL A 12 11.64 24.81 -28.39
C VAL A 12 11.37 23.40 -27.87
N ALA A 13 12.42 22.57 -27.86
CA ALA A 13 12.46 21.33 -27.11
C ALA A 13 12.45 21.69 -25.62
N GLY A 14 11.27 21.67 -25.02
CA GLY A 14 11.09 22.10 -23.64
C GLY A 14 9.73 21.73 -23.06
N SER A 15 9.33 20.47 -23.17
CA SER A 15 8.22 19.91 -22.37
C SER A 15 8.42 18.42 -22.12
N THR A 16 9.62 18.02 -21.70
CA THR A 16 9.79 16.75 -20.99
C THR A 16 9.50 16.98 -19.52
N THR A 17 8.22 17.07 -19.17
CA THR A 17 7.80 16.88 -17.78
C THR A 17 7.52 15.39 -17.59
N THR A 18 8.54 14.74 -17.04
CA THR A 18 8.48 13.59 -16.11
C THR A 18 7.08 13.17 -15.62
N ILE A 19 6.77 11.89 -15.83
CA ILE A 19 5.69 11.09 -15.21
C ILE A 19 4.29 11.75 -15.25
N GLY A 20 3.61 11.60 -16.39
CA GLY A 20 2.17 11.33 -16.53
C GLY A 20 1.20 12.11 -15.65
N VAL A 21 1.16 13.44 -15.75
CA VAL A 21 0.03 14.25 -15.26
C VAL A 21 -0.50 15.07 -16.43
N THR A 22 -1.77 14.88 -16.78
CA THR A 22 -2.44 15.65 -17.84
C THR A 22 -2.91 17.00 -17.28
N ILE A 23 -2.98 18.05 -18.10
CA ILE A 23 -3.25 19.44 -17.65
C ILE A 23 -4.52 19.57 -16.78
N THR A 24 -5.56 18.76 -17.02
CA THR A 24 -6.79 18.72 -16.20
C THR A 24 -6.61 18.08 -14.81
N GLU A 25 -5.68 17.13 -14.66
CA GLU A 25 -5.32 16.58 -13.33
C GLU A 25 -4.60 17.64 -12.49
N THR A 26 -3.84 18.54 -13.10
CA THR A 26 -3.13 19.63 -12.40
C THR A 26 -4.07 20.53 -11.61
N ASP A 27 -5.25 20.86 -12.16
CA ASP A 27 -6.22 21.73 -11.50
C ASP A 27 -6.92 21.04 -10.33
N HIS A 28 -7.30 19.77 -10.47
CA HIS A 28 -7.86 18.98 -9.37
C HIS A 28 -6.85 18.73 -8.26
N LEU A 29 -5.57 18.51 -8.60
CA LEU A 29 -4.49 18.36 -7.62
C LEU A 29 -4.21 19.68 -6.88
N ALA A 30 -4.33 20.82 -7.55
CA ALA A 30 -4.16 22.14 -6.95
C ALA A 30 -5.29 22.50 -5.98
N LEU A 31 -6.51 22.00 -6.21
CA LEU A 31 -7.68 22.19 -5.34
C LEU A 31 -7.82 21.13 -4.23
N GLY A 32 -7.01 20.07 -4.28
CA GLY A 32 -7.00 19.01 -3.27
C GLY A 32 -6.38 19.42 -1.93
N TRP A 33 -6.62 18.63 -0.89
CA TRP A 33 -6.05 18.91 0.43
C TRP A 33 -4.57 18.51 0.48
N SER A 34 -3.70 19.47 0.81
CA SER A 34 -2.30 19.16 1.10
C SER A 34 -2.16 18.50 2.46
N VAL A 35 -1.67 17.27 2.52
CA VAL A 35 -1.42 16.57 3.79
C VAL A 35 -0.51 17.39 4.70
N LYS A 36 0.66 17.82 4.20
CA LYS A 36 1.64 18.56 5.02
C LYS A 36 1.19 19.98 5.38
N LYS A 37 0.54 20.71 4.47
CA LYS A 37 0.21 22.13 4.69
C LYS A 37 -1.18 22.34 5.31
N GLY A 38 -2.12 21.46 4.96
CA GLY A 38 -3.55 21.66 5.17
C GLY A 38 -4.18 20.72 6.19
N ILE A 39 -3.66 19.50 6.41
CA ILE A 39 -4.30 18.51 7.29
C ILE A 39 -3.44 18.18 8.51
N LEU A 40 -2.21 17.73 8.28
CA LEU A 40 -1.35 17.18 9.32
C LEU A 40 -1.01 18.24 10.36
N GLY A 41 -1.22 17.90 11.63
CA GLY A 41 -0.94 18.79 12.76
C GLY A 41 -1.93 19.94 12.94
N LYS A 42 -2.99 20.04 12.12
CA LYS A 42 -4.04 21.05 12.31
C LYS A 42 -4.92 20.73 13.50
N THR A 43 -5.45 21.78 14.11
CA THR A 43 -6.49 21.66 15.14
C THR A 43 -7.81 21.30 14.47
N VAL A 44 -8.51 20.33 15.06
CA VAL A 44 -9.87 19.95 14.65
C VAL A 44 -10.87 20.69 15.54
N TYR A 45 -11.85 21.33 14.90
CA TYR A 45 -12.94 22.05 15.55
C TYR A 45 -14.27 21.35 15.30
N ASN A 46 -15.28 21.63 16.12
CA ASN A 46 -16.67 21.30 15.80
C ASN A 46 -17.40 22.50 15.18
N ASP A 47 -18.69 22.31 14.88
CA ASP A 47 -19.60 23.32 14.34
C ASP A 47 -19.77 24.55 15.27
N ALA A 48 -19.58 24.37 16.58
CA ALA A 48 -19.55 25.47 17.55
C ALA A 48 -18.20 26.21 17.62
N GLY A 49 -17.24 25.89 16.74
CA GLY A 49 -15.89 26.46 16.75
C GLY A 49 -15.03 26.03 17.95
N THR A 50 -15.47 25.02 18.70
CA THR A 50 -14.75 24.49 19.86
C THR A 50 -13.67 23.51 19.40
N LYS A 51 -12.46 23.65 19.95
CA LYS A 51 -11.37 22.70 19.70
C LYS A 51 -11.70 21.35 20.33
N ILE A 52 -11.73 20.30 19.51
CA ILE A 52 -11.99 18.93 19.96
C ILE A 52 -10.73 18.04 19.92
N GLY A 53 -9.74 18.38 19.08
CA GLY A 53 -8.52 17.57 18.94
C GLY A 53 -7.47 18.17 18.01
N LYS A 54 -6.50 17.36 17.63
CA LYS A 54 -5.45 17.69 16.65
C LYS A 54 -5.25 16.51 15.71
N VAL A 55 -5.09 16.77 14.43
CA VAL A 55 -4.77 15.73 13.45
C VAL A 55 -3.33 15.26 13.66
N GLN A 56 -3.16 13.97 13.92
CA GLN A 56 -1.88 13.32 14.18
C GLN A 56 -1.35 12.60 12.95
N ASP A 57 -2.23 11.97 12.17
CA ASP A 57 -1.85 11.23 10.98
C ASP A 57 -3.06 11.04 10.02
N LEU A 58 -2.80 10.46 8.85
CA LEU A 58 -3.78 10.14 7.83
C LEU A 58 -3.53 8.71 7.31
N ILE A 59 -4.56 7.87 7.33
CA ILE A 59 -4.47 6.48 6.90
C ILE A 59 -4.90 6.38 5.43
N ILE A 60 -3.99 5.88 4.61
CA ILE A 60 -4.26 5.44 3.24
C ILE A 60 -4.53 3.93 3.32
N ASP A 61 -5.66 3.50 2.76
CA ASP A 61 -6.02 2.10 2.70
C ASP A 61 -5.24 1.35 1.59
N PRO A 62 -5.33 0.00 1.53
CA PRO A 62 -4.69 -0.78 0.47
C PRO A 62 -5.18 -0.46 -0.94
N GLU A 63 -6.36 0.15 -1.10
CA GLU A 63 -6.92 0.60 -2.38
C GLU A 63 -6.36 1.97 -2.81
N ARG A 64 -5.43 2.53 -2.03
CA ARG A 64 -4.76 3.81 -2.25
C ARG A 64 -5.68 5.02 -2.07
N ASN A 65 -6.77 4.86 -1.32
CA ASN A 65 -7.65 5.95 -0.93
C ASN A 65 -7.34 6.42 0.49
N VAL A 66 -7.45 7.73 0.71
CA VAL A 66 -7.42 8.29 2.06
C VAL A 66 -8.72 7.88 2.74
N SER A 67 -8.62 7.04 3.76
CA SER A 67 -9.79 6.44 4.40
C SER A 67 -10.08 7.04 5.78
N TYR A 68 -9.05 7.26 6.60
CA TYR A 68 -9.21 7.76 7.97
C TYR A 68 -8.22 8.88 8.32
N VAL A 69 -8.67 9.81 9.16
CA VAL A 69 -7.84 10.79 9.88
C VAL A 69 -7.64 10.29 11.30
N ILE A 70 -6.40 10.32 11.77
CA ILE A 70 -6.08 10.01 13.16
C ILE A 70 -6.10 11.32 13.95
N ILE A 71 -7.00 11.42 14.93
CA ILE A 71 -7.18 12.61 15.77
C ILE A 71 -6.72 12.27 17.19
N GLY A 72 -5.86 13.09 17.76
CA GLY A 72 -5.54 13.02 19.19
C GLY A 72 -6.70 13.54 20.03
N ALA A 73 -7.41 12.64 20.72
CA ALA A 73 -8.59 12.93 21.51
C ALA A 73 -8.22 13.25 22.98
N GLY A 74 -8.15 14.54 23.29
CA GLY A 74 -8.04 15.05 24.67
C GLY A 74 -6.68 14.84 25.37
N GLY A 75 -6.39 15.62 26.40
CA GLY A 75 -5.12 15.56 27.15
C GLY A 75 -3.97 16.36 26.52
N PHE A 76 -3.04 16.83 27.36
CA PHE A 76 -1.73 17.29 26.88
C PHE A 76 -0.87 16.04 26.64
N VAL A 77 -0.03 16.06 25.60
CA VAL A 77 0.89 14.98 25.20
C VAL A 77 1.47 14.26 26.43
N GLY A 78 1.06 13.00 26.66
CA GLY A 78 1.58 12.15 27.73
C GLY A 78 0.64 11.81 28.90
N LEU A 79 -0.46 12.55 29.12
CA LEU A 79 -1.43 12.24 30.19
C LEU A 79 -2.87 12.23 29.65
N GLY A 80 -3.42 11.03 29.46
CA GLY A 80 -4.82 10.82 29.06
C GLY A 80 -5.15 11.14 27.60
N GLN A 81 -4.12 11.36 26.76
CA GLN A 81 -4.29 11.46 25.31
C GLN A 81 -4.21 10.08 24.66
N HIS A 82 -5.22 9.75 23.86
CA HIS A 82 -5.20 8.63 22.95
C HIS A 82 -5.61 9.09 21.55
N ASP A 83 -5.14 8.35 20.56
CA ASP A 83 -5.48 8.59 19.17
C ASP A 83 -6.79 7.88 18.83
N VAL A 84 -7.60 8.48 17.97
CA VAL A 84 -8.85 7.91 17.47
C VAL A 84 -8.87 7.97 15.94
N ALA A 85 -9.36 6.92 15.30
CA ALA A 85 -9.51 6.88 13.85
C ALA A 85 -10.92 7.38 13.47
N VAL A 86 -10.97 8.42 12.64
CA VAL A 86 -12.21 9.02 12.15
C VAL A 86 -12.23 8.95 10.62
N PRO A 87 -13.33 8.51 9.98
CA PRO A 87 -13.45 8.53 8.53
C PRO A 87 -13.22 9.93 7.95
N ILE A 88 -12.42 10.07 6.89
CA ILE A 88 -12.15 11.38 6.27
C ILE A 88 -13.42 12.10 5.82
N ALA A 89 -14.46 11.34 5.47
CA ALA A 89 -15.77 11.86 5.05
C ALA A 89 -16.50 12.67 6.14
N GLN A 90 -16.13 12.50 7.41
CA GLN A 90 -16.68 13.29 8.52
C GLN A 90 -15.96 14.61 8.72
N ILE A 91 -14.84 14.81 8.02
CA ILE A 91 -14.00 16.00 8.12
C ILE A 91 -14.30 16.95 6.97
N ARG A 92 -14.39 18.23 7.29
CA ARG A 92 -14.60 19.33 6.35
C ARG A 92 -13.47 20.33 6.45
N ASP A 93 -13.13 20.94 5.32
CA ASP A 93 -12.31 22.14 5.30
C ASP A 93 -13.25 23.34 5.18
N GLU A 94 -13.19 24.22 6.17
CA GLU A 94 -13.92 25.48 6.19
C GLU A 94 -12.90 26.62 6.23
N ALA A 95 -12.58 27.15 5.05
CA ALA A 95 -11.61 28.23 4.87
C ALA A 95 -10.24 27.94 5.53
N GLY A 96 -9.72 26.72 5.34
CA GLY A 96 -8.44 26.29 5.91
C GLY A 96 -8.50 25.82 7.37
N LYS A 97 -9.71 25.73 7.94
CA LYS A 97 -9.94 25.10 9.25
C LYS A 97 -10.52 23.71 9.07
N ILE A 98 -9.98 22.76 9.81
CA ILE A 98 -10.48 21.39 9.85
C ILE A 98 -11.65 21.32 10.83
N VAL A 99 -12.84 21.03 10.33
CA VAL A 99 -14.09 20.99 11.08
C VAL A 99 -14.70 19.59 11.01
N MET A 100 -15.16 19.09 12.16
CA MET A 100 -15.91 17.85 12.29
C MET A 100 -17.27 18.16 12.93
N PRO A 101 -18.33 18.35 12.12
CA PRO A 101 -19.64 18.75 12.62
C PRO A 101 -20.25 17.72 13.58
N GLY A 102 -20.91 18.17 14.64
CA GLY A 102 -21.61 17.33 15.61
C GLY A 102 -20.71 16.60 16.60
N ALA A 103 -19.39 16.79 16.51
CA ALA A 103 -18.44 16.14 17.40
C ALA A 103 -18.21 16.95 18.69
N THR A 104 -18.07 16.24 19.81
CA THR A 104 -17.69 16.82 21.10
C THR A 104 -16.39 16.21 21.59
N LYS A 105 -15.64 16.96 22.41
CA LYS A 105 -14.38 16.49 22.99
C LYS A 105 -14.59 15.23 23.84
N GLU A 106 -15.72 15.15 24.53
CA GLU A 106 -16.13 14.04 25.38
C GLU A 106 -16.45 12.80 24.54
N ALA A 107 -17.17 12.97 23.42
CA ALA A 107 -17.44 11.88 22.49
C ALA A 107 -16.14 11.30 21.93
N LEU A 108 -15.19 12.16 21.52
CA LEU A 108 -13.90 11.71 20.99
C LEU A 108 -13.10 10.93 22.04
N LYS A 109 -13.09 11.40 23.29
CA LYS A 109 -12.43 10.70 24.40
C LYS A 109 -13.07 9.37 24.78
N ALA A 110 -14.35 9.17 24.43
CA ALA A 110 -15.07 7.93 24.70
C ALA A 110 -14.89 6.89 23.57
N LEU A 111 -14.34 7.29 22.43
CA LEU A 111 -14.05 6.36 21.34
C LEU A 111 -12.90 5.41 21.72
N ALA A 112 -12.89 4.24 21.08
CA ALA A 112 -11.82 3.27 21.26
C ALA A 112 -10.48 3.86 20.78
N PRO A 113 -9.37 3.61 21.50
CA PRO A 113 -8.07 4.06 21.07
C PRO A 113 -7.65 3.35 19.78
N PHE A 114 -7.21 4.14 18.81
CA PHE A 114 -6.55 3.65 17.61
C PHE A 114 -5.12 3.25 17.95
N ASN A 115 -4.79 1.99 17.67
CA ASN A 115 -3.43 1.47 17.79
C ASN A 115 -2.93 1.09 16.41
N TYR A 116 -1.77 1.64 16.03
CA TYR A 116 -1.09 1.21 14.82
C TYR A 116 -0.75 -0.28 14.92
N ALA A 117 -0.89 -0.99 13.80
CA ALA A 117 -0.44 -2.37 13.72
C ALA A 117 1.05 -2.44 14.09
N SER A 118 1.35 -3.21 15.14
CA SER A 118 2.73 -3.43 15.56
C SER A 118 3.54 -4.11 14.46
N ASP A 119 4.86 -3.96 14.51
CA ASP A 119 5.75 -4.63 13.57
C ASP A 119 5.61 -6.16 13.65
N THR A 120 5.30 -6.70 14.83
CA THR A 120 4.95 -8.11 15.03
C THR A 120 3.70 -8.48 14.24
N THR A 121 2.61 -7.74 14.40
CA THR A 121 1.34 -8.01 13.70
C THR A 121 1.50 -7.93 12.18
N ARG A 122 2.28 -6.95 11.69
CA ARG A 122 2.58 -6.80 10.26
C ARG A 122 3.38 -7.97 9.72
N ARG A 123 4.46 -8.34 10.41
CA ARG A 123 5.29 -9.49 10.06
C ARG A 123 4.48 -10.78 10.04
N ASP A 124 3.72 -11.05 11.11
CA ASP A 124 2.99 -12.31 11.25
C ASP A 124 1.94 -12.46 10.15
N ARG A 125 1.25 -11.37 9.78
CA ARG A 125 0.34 -11.36 8.64
C ARG A 125 1.07 -11.64 7.33
N PHE A 126 2.22 -11.00 7.11
CA PHE A 126 3.04 -11.19 5.91
C PHE A 126 3.54 -12.64 5.79
N VAL A 127 4.07 -13.21 6.87
CA VAL A 127 4.52 -14.60 6.94
C VAL A 127 3.37 -15.56 6.68
N ALA A 128 2.21 -15.35 7.32
CA ALA A 128 1.03 -16.18 7.11
C ALA A 128 0.48 -16.12 5.67
N GLU A 129 0.63 -15.01 4.97
CA GLU A 129 0.30 -14.90 3.54
C GLU A 129 1.30 -15.64 2.66
N ALA A 130 2.59 -15.50 2.93
CA ALA A 130 3.64 -16.24 2.24
C ALA A 130 3.49 -17.77 2.42
N ASP A 131 3.25 -18.23 3.65
CA ASP A 131 3.01 -19.63 3.97
C ASP A 131 1.80 -20.19 3.23
N ARG A 132 0.69 -19.43 3.16
CA ARG A 132 -0.49 -19.83 2.37
C ARG A 132 -0.16 -19.97 0.89
N GLY A 133 0.58 -19.02 0.31
CA GLY A 133 1.00 -19.10 -1.09
C GLY A 133 1.91 -20.30 -1.37
N ILE A 134 2.84 -20.60 -0.48
CA ILE A 134 3.72 -21.78 -0.54
C ILE A 134 2.90 -23.07 -0.43
N ALA A 135 1.92 -23.13 0.49
CA ALA A 135 1.03 -24.27 0.65
C ALA A 135 0.19 -24.53 -0.62
N SER A 136 -0.40 -23.48 -1.20
CA SER A 136 -1.14 -23.59 -2.47
C SER A 136 -0.24 -24.06 -3.61
N ALA A 137 0.98 -23.55 -3.72
CA ALA A 137 1.93 -23.99 -4.74
C ALA A 137 2.32 -25.47 -4.58
N LYS A 138 2.50 -25.96 -3.33
CA LYS A 138 2.75 -27.38 -3.05
C LYS A 138 1.58 -28.27 -3.49
N GLN A 139 0.35 -27.82 -3.27
CA GLN A 139 -0.84 -28.54 -3.73
C GLN A 139 -0.88 -28.62 -5.25
N GLU A 140 -0.61 -27.51 -5.94
CA GLU A 140 -0.62 -27.48 -7.40
C GLU A 140 0.47 -28.38 -8.00
N MET A 141 1.67 -28.37 -7.41
CA MET A 141 2.75 -29.27 -7.79
C MET A 141 2.33 -30.75 -7.67
N ALA A 142 1.63 -31.13 -6.59
CA ALA A 142 1.11 -32.49 -6.45
C ALA A 142 0.06 -32.84 -7.53
N VAL A 143 -0.78 -31.87 -7.92
CA VAL A 143 -1.76 -32.04 -9.01
C VAL A 143 -1.03 -32.22 -10.35
N LEU A 144 0.00 -31.43 -10.62
CA LEU A 144 0.83 -31.52 -11.82
C LEU A 144 1.59 -32.84 -11.91
N ASP A 145 2.17 -33.30 -10.80
CA ASP A 145 2.83 -34.62 -10.73
C ASP A 145 1.84 -35.75 -11.08
N LYS A 146 0.60 -35.68 -10.58
CA LYS A 146 -0.46 -36.62 -10.94
C LYS A 146 -0.90 -36.49 -12.41
N LYS A 147 -0.92 -35.28 -12.99
CA LYS A 147 -1.20 -35.09 -14.41
C LYS A 147 -0.08 -35.66 -15.27
N ALA A 148 1.18 -35.42 -14.89
CA ALA A 148 2.36 -35.89 -15.60
C ALA A 148 2.50 -37.42 -15.54
N SER A 149 2.07 -38.08 -14.46
CA SER A 149 2.07 -39.55 -14.36
C SER A 149 1.05 -40.20 -15.29
N ASN A 150 -0.05 -39.51 -15.61
CA ASN A 150 -1.10 -39.98 -16.52
C ASN A 150 -0.92 -39.50 -17.98
N ALA A 151 0.03 -38.60 -18.23
CA ALA A 151 0.34 -38.06 -19.55
C ALA A 151 1.45 -38.84 -20.26
N ALA A 152 1.50 -38.74 -21.58
CA ALA A 152 2.53 -39.33 -22.43
C ALA A 152 3.06 -38.32 -23.46
N GLY A 153 4.25 -38.61 -24.01
CA GLY A 153 4.88 -37.80 -25.06
C GLY A 153 5.15 -36.35 -24.65
N ASP A 154 4.95 -35.42 -25.57
CA ASP A 154 5.28 -34.00 -25.39
C ASP A 154 4.50 -33.33 -24.24
N VAL A 155 3.29 -33.81 -23.96
CA VAL A 155 2.47 -33.32 -22.84
C VAL A 155 3.15 -33.63 -21.50
N LYS A 156 3.68 -34.85 -21.35
CA LYS A 156 4.45 -35.24 -20.16
C LYS A 156 5.70 -34.38 -20.02
N ALA A 157 6.47 -34.23 -21.10
CA ALA A 157 7.69 -33.42 -21.09
C ALA A 157 7.43 -31.94 -20.73
N LYS A 158 6.29 -31.38 -21.16
CA LYS A 158 5.86 -30.02 -20.77
C LYS A 158 5.53 -29.94 -19.27
N LEU A 159 4.71 -30.87 -18.77
CA LEU A 159 4.32 -30.91 -17.36
C LEU A 159 5.52 -31.12 -16.44
N ASP A 160 6.47 -31.98 -16.81
CA ASP A 160 7.70 -32.22 -16.05
C ASP A 160 8.56 -30.93 -15.98
N ARG A 161 8.66 -30.18 -17.08
CA ARG A 161 9.37 -28.89 -17.10
C ARG A 161 8.67 -27.82 -16.23
N GLN A 162 7.34 -27.76 -16.28
CA GLN A 162 6.56 -26.86 -15.42
C GLN A 162 6.74 -27.21 -13.93
N ASN A 163 6.71 -28.50 -13.59
CA ASN A 163 6.97 -28.98 -12.23
C ASN A 163 8.37 -28.61 -11.73
N GLU A 164 9.39 -28.73 -12.58
CA GLU A 164 10.76 -28.37 -12.18
C GLU A 164 10.90 -26.87 -11.93
N ASN A 165 10.36 -26.03 -12.82
CA ASN A 165 10.35 -24.58 -12.62
C ASN A 165 9.62 -24.20 -11.31
N LEU A 166 8.45 -24.79 -11.08
CA LEU A 166 7.67 -24.56 -9.86
C LEU A 166 8.43 -25.00 -8.60
N ARG A 167 9.13 -26.13 -8.64
CA ARG A 167 9.99 -26.62 -7.54
C ARG A 167 11.11 -25.64 -7.21
N VAL A 168 11.79 -25.10 -8.22
CA VAL A 168 12.87 -24.13 -8.03
C VAL A 168 12.35 -22.86 -7.37
N ASP A 169 11.24 -22.32 -7.87
CA ASP A 169 10.63 -21.11 -7.30
C ASP A 169 10.10 -21.34 -5.89
N LEU A 170 9.50 -22.51 -5.63
CA LEU A 170 9.00 -22.89 -4.31
C LEU A 170 10.13 -22.94 -3.29
N ARG A 171 11.25 -23.60 -3.63
CA ARG A 171 12.43 -23.68 -2.77
C ARG A 171 13.01 -22.30 -2.49
N SER A 172 13.06 -21.44 -3.51
CA SER A 172 13.52 -20.06 -3.36
C SER A 172 12.64 -19.28 -2.38
N ALA A 173 11.31 -19.40 -2.50
CA ALA A 173 10.36 -18.75 -1.60
C ALA A 173 10.50 -19.27 -0.15
N GLU A 174 10.61 -20.58 0.05
CA GLU A 174 10.85 -21.19 1.36
C GLU A 174 12.16 -20.71 2.00
N ASP A 175 13.24 -20.65 1.24
CA ASP A 175 14.54 -20.20 1.72
C ASP A 175 14.51 -18.72 2.14
N LYS A 176 13.87 -17.86 1.34
CA LYS A 176 13.71 -16.44 1.67
C LYS A 176 12.82 -16.25 2.89
N LEU A 177 11.71 -16.98 2.99
CA LEU A 177 10.82 -16.92 4.14
C LEU A 177 11.50 -17.43 5.42
N SER A 178 12.29 -18.49 5.31
CA SER A 178 13.13 -19.02 6.40
C SER A 178 14.13 -17.96 6.90
N LYS A 179 14.79 -17.24 5.98
CA LYS A 179 15.69 -16.11 6.34
C LYS A 179 14.95 -14.99 7.07
N LEU A 180 13.77 -14.60 6.59
CA LEU A 180 12.92 -13.61 7.24
C LEU A 180 12.54 -14.06 8.66
N ASN A 181 12.15 -15.32 8.84
CA ASN A 181 11.79 -15.88 10.14
C ASN A 181 12.98 -15.91 11.12
N ARG A 182 14.19 -16.19 10.64
CA ARG A 182 15.41 -16.12 11.45
C ARG A 182 15.80 -14.68 11.83
N ALA A 183 15.51 -13.70 10.98
CA ALA A 183 15.81 -12.30 11.24
C ALA A 183 14.95 -11.69 12.38
N GLY A 184 13.77 -12.29 12.64
CA GLY A 184 12.86 -11.86 13.69
C GLY A 184 12.22 -10.49 13.45
N VAL A 185 11.42 -10.02 14.41
CA VAL A 185 10.61 -8.79 14.30
C VAL A 185 11.46 -7.52 14.14
N ALA A 186 12.71 -7.50 14.63
CA ALA A 186 13.55 -6.32 14.54
C ALA A 186 14.05 -6.03 13.10
N HIS A 187 14.23 -7.06 12.28
CA HIS A 187 14.90 -6.92 10.97
C HIS A 187 14.11 -7.52 9.79
N TRP A 188 12.91 -8.04 9.99
CA TRP A 188 12.16 -8.71 8.91
C TRP A 188 11.91 -7.82 7.67
N ARG A 189 11.78 -6.49 7.85
CA ARG A 189 11.56 -5.54 6.75
C ARG A 189 12.67 -5.55 5.71
N THR A 190 13.91 -5.86 6.08
CA THR A 190 15.02 -5.94 5.10
C THR A 190 14.88 -7.15 4.18
N PHE A 191 14.11 -8.16 4.58
CA PHE A 191 13.82 -9.37 3.81
C PHE A 191 12.46 -9.33 3.11
N GLU A 192 11.59 -8.37 3.44
CA GLU A 192 10.24 -8.24 2.89
C GLU A 192 10.24 -8.18 1.36
N GLY A 193 11.12 -7.36 0.77
CA GLY A 193 11.24 -7.24 -0.69
C GLY A 193 11.72 -8.53 -1.36
N ASP A 194 12.67 -9.21 -0.74
CA ASP A 194 13.21 -10.49 -1.22
C ASP A 194 12.15 -11.61 -1.20
N VAL A 195 11.41 -11.72 -0.09
CA VAL A 195 10.32 -12.68 0.04
C VAL A 195 9.21 -12.36 -0.94
N SER A 196 8.81 -11.09 -1.05
CA SER A 196 7.76 -10.65 -1.99
C SER A 196 8.12 -10.97 -3.44
N ALA A 197 9.38 -10.74 -3.84
CA ALA A 197 9.86 -11.07 -5.17
C ALA A 197 9.89 -12.59 -5.42
N ALA A 198 10.26 -13.39 -4.42
CA ALA A 198 10.21 -14.86 -4.53
C ALA A 198 8.77 -15.37 -4.63
N MET A 199 7.85 -14.85 -3.80
CA MET A 199 6.42 -15.19 -3.84
C MET A 199 5.77 -14.77 -5.16
N ALA A 200 6.17 -13.63 -5.75
CA ALA A 200 5.67 -13.19 -7.05
C ALA A 200 6.10 -14.14 -8.18
N ARG A 201 7.36 -14.60 -8.17
CA ARG A 201 7.85 -15.61 -9.11
C ARG A 201 7.12 -16.93 -8.93
N LEU A 202 6.96 -17.39 -7.68
CA LEU A 202 6.22 -18.59 -7.34
C LEU A 202 4.78 -18.52 -7.86
N LYS A 203 4.07 -17.41 -7.61
CA LYS A 203 2.70 -17.20 -8.09
C LYS A 203 2.62 -17.24 -9.62
N LYS A 204 3.60 -16.65 -10.31
CA LYS A 204 3.69 -16.72 -11.77
C LYS A 204 3.88 -18.16 -12.26
N SER A 205 4.81 -18.89 -11.65
CA SER A 205 5.12 -20.30 -11.96
C SER A 205 3.90 -21.21 -11.77
N VAL A 206 3.14 -20.99 -10.69
CA VAL A 206 1.85 -21.66 -10.46
C VAL A 206 0.87 -21.32 -11.59
N GLY A 207 0.71 -20.03 -11.92
CA GLY A 207 -0.16 -19.59 -13.02
C GLY A 207 0.19 -20.26 -14.35
N ASP A 208 1.48 -20.24 -14.72
CA ASP A 208 2.01 -20.86 -15.94
C ASP A 208 1.85 -22.38 -15.97
N ALA A 209 1.69 -23.03 -14.82
CA ALA A 209 1.47 -24.47 -14.71
C ALA A 209 -0.02 -24.87 -14.71
N THR A 210 -0.90 -23.96 -14.29
CA THR A 210 -2.36 -24.17 -14.29
C THR A 210 -3.06 -23.81 -15.60
N GLY A 211 -2.46 -22.92 -16.40
CA GLY A 211 -2.97 -22.48 -17.72
C GLY A 211 -2.43 -23.29 -18.89
#